data_AF-A0A7J5EBE1-F1
#
_entry.id   AF-A0A7J5EBE1-F1
#
_cell.length_a   1.000
_cell.length_b   1.000
_cell.length_c   1.000
_cell.angle_alpha   90.00
_cell.angle_beta   90.00
_cell.angle_gamma   90.00
#
_symmetry.space_group_name_H-M   'P 1'
#
loop_
_entity.id
_entity.type
_entity.pdbx_description
1 polymer ?
#
loop_
_entity_poly.entity_id
_entity_poly.type
_entity_poly.pdbx_seq_one_letter_code
_entity_poly.pdbx_strand_id
1 'polypeptide(L)'
;MPKFSSVDFLNLQNYSPPENWIKILTLDAHTAGEPLRIFLKGYPKLEGNTILEKRKFAKENYDYLRTALMFEPRGHADMYGCILT
;
A
#
# COMPACT_ATOMS: atom_id res chain seq x y z
N MET A 1 24.89 -9.73 29.69
CA MET A 1 24.03 -8.94 28.78
C MET A 1 24.49 -9.21 27.35
N PRO A 2 23.61 -9.68 26.45
CA PRO A 2 24.01 -9.88 25.06
C PRO A 2 24.34 -8.51 24.44
N LYS A 3 25.56 -8.39 23.92
CA LYS A 3 25.98 -7.22 23.14
C LYS A 3 25.18 -7.27 21.83
N PHE A 4 24.28 -6.32 21.62
CA PHE A 4 23.70 -6.09 20.30
C PHE A 4 24.86 -5.73 19.37
N SER A 5 25.33 -6.71 18.59
CA SER A 5 26.26 -6.47 17.48
C SER A 5 25.61 -5.46 16.54
N SER A 6 26.38 -4.43 16.18
CA SER A 6 26.02 -3.33 15.29
C SER A 6 25.15 -3.79 14.12
N VAL A 7 23.84 -3.50 14.19
CA VAL A 7 22.98 -3.57 13.00
C VAL A 7 23.54 -2.56 12.03
N ASP A 8 24.00 -3.03 10.88
CA ASP A 8 24.45 -2.16 9.80
C ASP A 8 23.22 -1.53 9.12
N PHE A 9 22.75 -0.42 9.71
CA PHE A 9 21.60 0.32 9.23
C PHE A 9 21.77 0.82 7.79
N LEU A 10 23.02 0.97 7.31
CA LEU A 10 23.30 1.40 5.94
C LEU A 10 22.90 0.33 4.92
N ASN A 11 22.96 -0.94 5.28
CA ASN A 11 22.65 -2.03 4.37
C ASN A 11 21.15 -2.39 4.31
N LEU A 12 20.31 -1.83 5.20
CA LEU A 12 18.86 -2.07 5.18
C LEU A 12 18.18 -1.56 3.90
N GLN A 13 18.77 -0.57 3.22
CA GLN A 13 18.23 -0.07 1.95
C GLN A 13 18.29 -1.13 0.83
N ASN A 14 19.21 -2.09 0.93
CA ASN A 14 19.37 -3.18 -0.03
C ASN A 14 18.61 -4.44 0.39
N TYR A 15 17.87 -4.40 1.49
CA TYR A 15 17.08 -5.54 1.94
C TYR A 15 16.01 -5.88 0.91
N SER A 16 16.03 -7.11 0.41
CA SER A 16 14.97 -7.66 -0.42
C SER A 16 14.06 -8.54 0.44
N PRO A 17 12.76 -8.21 0.58
CA PRO A 17 11.85 -9.07 1.31
C PRO A 17 11.65 -10.41 0.58
N PRO A 18 11.24 -11.48 1.29
CA PRO A 18 10.90 -12.77 0.68
C PRO A 18 9.92 -12.62 -0.50
N GLU A 19 10.06 -13.47 -1.51
CA GLU A 19 9.28 -13.36 -2.75
C GLU A 19 7.77 -13.50 -2.54
N ASN A 20 7.36 -14.29 -1.54
CA ASN A 20 5.96 -14.55 -1.22
C ASN A 20 5.27 -13.38 -0.48
N TRP A 21 5.97 -12.28 -0.19
CA TRP A 21 5.37 -11.10 0.42
C TRP A 21 4.63 -10.25 -0.61
N ILE A 22 3.46 -9.75 -0.21
CA ILE A 22 2.72 -8.77 -1.02
C ILE A 22 3.51 -7.46 -1.02
N LYS A 23 3.83 -6.98 -2.22
CA LYS A 23 4.55 -5.72 -2.45
C LYS A 23 3.67 -4.78 -3.26
N ILE A 24 3.34 -3.63 -2.69
CA ILE A 24 2.56 -2.58 -3.35
C ILE A 24 3.43 -1.34 -3.42
N LEU A 25 3.68 -0.86 -4.64
CA LEU A 25 4.41 0.39 -4.88
C LEU A 25 3.41 1.53 -4.93
N THR A 26 3.64 2.57 -4.13
CA THR A 26 2.77 3.74 -4.07
C THR A 26 3.55 5.03 -4.30
N LEU A 27 2.84 6.06 -4.76
CA LEU A 27 3.28 7.44 -4.74
C LEU A 27 2.33 8.21 -3.82
N ASP A 28 2.86 8.75 -2.73
CA ASP A 28 2.10 9.57 -1.79
C ASP A 28 2.26 11.04 -2.17
N ALA A 29 1.14 11.76 -2.23
CA ALA A 29 1.04 13.18 -2.54
C ALA A 29 0.05 13.85 -1.59
N HIS A 30 -0.07 15.17 -1.65
CA HIS A 30 -1.13 15.89 -0.95
C HIS A 30 -1.73 17.00 -1.81
N THR A 31 -2.99 17.32 -1.56
CA THR A 31 -3.65 18.52 -2.13
C THR A 31 -4.17 19.36 -0.97
N ALA A 32 -3.61 20.55 -0.78
CA ALA A 32 -3.96 21.46 0.32
C ALA A 32 -3.87 20.83 1.74
N GLY A 33 -3.07 19.77 1.90
CA GLY A 33 -2.83 19.10 3.19
C GLY A 33 -3.51 17.73 3.28
N GLU A 34 -4.52 17.48 2.44
CA GLU A 34 -5.19 16.18 2.36
C GLU A 34 -4.30 15.17 1.63
N PRO A 35 -4.01 14.00 2.24
CA PRO A 35 -3.14 12.99 1.65
C PRO A 35 -3.82 12.29 0.47
N LEU A 36 -3.02 11.84 -0.50
CA LEU A 36 -3.44 10.97 -1.59
C LEU A 36 -2.35 9.93 -1.87
N ARG A 37 -2.67 8.67 -1.60
CA ARG A 37 -1.81 7.53 -1.92
C ARG A 37 -2.23 6.90 -3.24
N ILE A 38 -1.38 7.01 -4.26
CA ILE A 38 -1.62 6.49 -5.62
C ILE A 38 -0.95 5.13 -5.76
N PHE A 39 -1.70 4.09 -6.09
CA PHE A 39 -1.15 2.74 -6.26
C PHE A 39 -0.59 2.56 -7.68
N LEU A 40 0.72 2.33 -7.79
CA LEU A 40 1.42 2.23 -9.06
C LEU A 40 1.60 0.78 -9.52
N LYS A 41 1.92 -0.14 -8.59
CA LYS A 41 2.15 -1.57 -8.89
C LYS A 41 1.73 -2.45 -7.72
N GLY A 42 1.37 -3.70 -8.00
CA GLY A 42 1.06 -4.72 -6.99
C GLY A 42 -0.40 -4.75 -6.53
N TYR A 43 -1.22 -3.78 -6.93
CA TYR A 43 -2.66 -3.87 -6.74
C TYR A 43 -3.27 -4.80 -7.82
N PRO A 44 -4.18 -5.74 -7.46
CA PRO A 44 -4.80 -6.64 -8.43
C PRO A 44 -5.61 -5.90 -9.49
N LYS A 45 -5.73 -6.48 -10.68
CA LYS A 45 -6.60 -5.94 -11.73
C LYS A 45 -8.07 -6.01 -11.27
N LEU A 46 -8.81 -4.92 -11.47
CA LEU A 46 -10.24 -4.86 -11.19
C LEU A 46 -11.06 -5.30 -12.39
N GLU A 47 -12.10 -6.09 -12.13
CA GLU A 47 -13.10 -6.49 -13.12
C GLU A 47 -14.27 -5.51 -13.16
N GLY A 48 -14.90 -5.40 -14.32
CA GLY A 48 -16.01 -4.47 -14.57
C GLY A 48 -15.76 -3.55 -15.75
N ASN A 49 -16.83 -3.20 -16.45
CA ASN A 49 -16.83 -2.28 -17.59
C ASN A 49 -17.03 -0.82 -17.16
N THR A 50 -17.60 -0.60 -15.96
CA THR A 50 -17.82 0.73 -15.40
C THR A 50 -17.00 0.95 -14.13
N ILE A 51 -16.76 2.22 -13.75
CA ILE A 51 -16.09 2.56 -12.49
C ILE A 51 -16.87 2.05 -11.27
N LEU A 52 -18.20 2.04 -11.34
CA LEU A 52 -19.04 1.52 -10.25
C LEU A 52 -18.88 0.01 -10.07
N GLU A 53 -18.81 -0.75 -11.17
CA GLU A 53 -18.53 -2.19 -11.14
C GLU A 53 -17.14 -2.47 -10.58
N LYS A 54 -16.11 -1.75 -11.06
CA LYS A 54 -14.74 -1.87 -10.54
C LYS A 54 -14.65 -1.54 -9.06
N ARG A 55 -15.34 -0.49 -8.60
CA ARG A 55 -15.44 -0.13 -7.17
C ARG A 55 -16.10 -1.23 -6.36
N LYS A 56 -17.20 -1.80 -6.85
CA LYS A 56 -17.90 -2.92 -6.20
C LYS A 56 -16.98 -4.14 -6.11
N PHE A 57 -16.32 -4.50 -7.20
CA PHE A 57 -15.39 -5.61 -7.28
C PHE A 57 -14.22 -5.45 -6.30
N ALA A 58 -13.61 -4.26 -6.22
CA ALA A 58 -12.56 -3.95 -5.26
C ALA A 58 -13.02 -4.13 -3.81
N LYS A 59 -14.23 -3.64 -3.48
CA LYS A 59 -14.82 -3.77 -2.14
C LYS A 59 -15.11 -5.22 -1.77
N GLU A 60 -15.62 -6.02 -2.71
CA GLU A 60 -16.02 -7.40 -2.43
C GLU A 60 -14.82 -8.36 -2.36
N ASN A 61 -13.76 -8.12 -3.14
CA ASN A 61 -12.66 -9.07 -3.29
C ASN A 61 -11.35 -8.61 -2.64
N TYR A 62 -11.14 -7.31 -2.48
CA TYR A 62 -9.84 -6.73 -2.07
C TYR A 62 -9.93 -5.70 -0.94
N ASP A 63 -10.99 -5.73 -0.11
CA ASP A 63 -11.10 -4.81 1.03
C ASP A 63 -9.94 -4.99 2.03
N TYR A 64 -9.36 -6.19 2.12
CA TYR A 64 -8.17 -6.45 2.94
C TYR A 64 -6.94 -5.65 2.49
N LEU A 65 -6.82 -5.33 1.20
CA LEU A 65 -5.77 -4.43 0.71
C LEU A 65 -6.09 -2.99 1.07
N ARG A 66 -7.36 -2.58 0.98
CA ARG A 66 -7.78 -1.24 1.40
C ARG A 66 -7.49 -1.02 2.90
N THR A 67 -7.88 -1.95 3.78
CA THR A 67 -7.58 -1.84 5.22
C THR A 67 -6.07 -1.78 5.46
N ALA A 68 -5.30 -2.68 4.86
CA ALA A 68 -3.85 -2.75 5.05
C ALA A 68 -3.11 -1.49 4.58
N LEU A 69 -3.62 -0.79 3.57
CA LEU A 69 -2.99 0.39 2.96
C LEU A 69 -3.48 1.71 3.55
N MET A 70 -4.72 1.76 4.05
CA MET A 70 -5.33 3.00 4.57
C MET A 70 -5.25 3.09 6.09
N PHE A 71 -5.39 1.99 6.82
CA PHE A 71 -5.39 2.02 8.28
C PHE A 71 -3.96 1.94 8.84
N GLU A 72 -3.83 2.28 10.11
CA GLU A 72 -2.59 2.05 10.86
C GLU A 72 -2.21 0.56 10.80
N PRO A 73 -0.91 0.23 10.69
CA PRO A 73 0.25 1.13 10.86
C PRO A 73 0.76 1.78 9.56
N ARG A 74 0.16 1.51 8.39
CA ARG A 74 0.69 2.01 7.09
C ARG A 74 0.03 3.29 6.61
N GLY A 75 -1.18 3.56 7.09
CA GLY A 75 -1.87 4.83 6.93
C GLY A 75 -2.32 5.38 8.28
N HIS A 76 -3.46 6.05 8.31
CA HIS A 76 -4.08 6.66 9.48
C HIS A 76 -5.57 6.92 9.19
N ALA A 77 -6.33 7.41 10.18
CA ALA A 77 -7.78 7.63 10.06
C ALA A 77 -8.18 8.48 8.83
N ASP A 78 -7.36 9.47 8.48
CA ASP A 78 -7.61 10.42 7.38
C ASP A 78 -6.86 10.07 6.07
N MET A 79 -6.28 8.87 5.95
CA MET A 79 -5.57 8.46 4.73
C MET A 79 -6.55 8.26 3.56
N TYR A 80 -6.19 8.77 2.38
CA TYR A 80 -6.96 8.63 1.14
C TYR A 80 -6.17 7.90 0.06
N GLY A 81 -6.84 7.08 -0.76
CA GLY A 81 -6.20 6.22 -1.76
C GLY A 81 -6.81 6.32 -3.16
N CYS A 82 -6.00 6.03 -4.18
CA CYS A 82 -6.39 5.99 -5.59
C CYS A 82 -5.86 4.73 -6.28
N ILE A 83 -6.78 3.97 -6.91
CA ILE A 83 -6.46 2.84 -7.78
C ILE A 83 -6.55 3.31 -9.23
N LEU A 84 -5.49 3.13 -10.01
CA LEU A 84 -5.46 3.43 -11.44
C LEU A 84 -6.10 2.27 -12.23
N THR A 85 -7.12 2.54 -13.05
CA THR A 85 -7.88 1.49 -13.78
C THR A 85 -8.55 1.95 -15.06
#